data_AF-A0A3A0V561-F1
#
_entry.id   AF-A0A3A0V561-F1
#
_cell.length_a   1.000
_cell.length_b   1.000
_cell.length_c   1.000
_cell.angle_alpha   90.00
_cell.angle_beta   90.00
_cell.angle_gamma   90.00
#
_symmetry.space_group_name_H-M   'P 1'
#
loop_
_entity.id
_entity.type
_entity.pdbx_description
1 polymer ?
#
loop_
_entity_poly.entity_id
_entity_poly.type
_entity_poly.pdbx_seq_one_letter_code
_entity_poly.pdbx_strand_id
1 'polypeptide(L)'
;ENIRNHSDKVVDISPMGCQTGFYVSFINHDDYEDVLNIIEATIKDVLNATEVPACNEVQCGWAASHSLEGAKEIAQTFLDKKAEWHDIYGEAQ
;
A
#
# COMPACT_ATOMS: atom_id res chain seq x y z
N GLU A 1 -2.01 3.13 8.53
CA GLU A 1 -2.35 4.58 8.51
C GLU A 1 -1.56 5.39 7.48
N ASN A 2 -0.30 5.02 7.18
CA ASN A 2 0.67 5.82 6.43
C ASN A 2 0.13 6.57 5.19
N ILE A 3 -0.70 5.94 4.36
CA ILE A 3 -1.26 6.61 3.16
C ILE A 3 -2.05 7.88 3.48
N ARG A 4 -2.75 7.91 4.63
CA ARG A 4 -3.51 9.08 5.09
C ARG A 4 -2.63 10.19 5.67
N ASN A 5 -1.34 9.92 5.91
CA ASN A 5 -0.37 10.97 6.24
C ASN A 5 0.09 11.74 4.99
N HIS A 6 -0.06 11.13 3.81
CA HIS A 6 0.34 11.71 2.52
C HIS A 6 -0.81 12.32 1.73
N SER A 7 -2.07 12.00 2.09
CA SER A 7 -3.26 12.59 1.46
C SER A 7 -4.48 12.50 2.36
N ASP A 8 -5.23 13.60 2.46
CA ASP A 8 -6.53 13.67 3.15
C ASP A 8 -7.70 13.17 2.28
N LYS A 9 -7.44 12.82 1.02
CA LYS A 9 -8.45 12.40 0.03
C LYS A 9 -8.68 10.89 -0.01
N VAL A 10 -7.92 10.11 0.76
CA VAL A 10 -8.04 8.64 0.78
C VAL A 10 -9.27 8.21 1.58
N VAL A 11 -10.23 7.60 0.88
CA VAL A 11 -11.43 7.04 1.50
C VAL A 11 -11.10 5.69 2.12
N ASP A 12 -10.52 4.77 1.34
CA ASP A 12 -10.29 3.40 1.75
C ASP A 12 -9.09 2.75 1.05
N ILE A 13 -8.49 1.75 1.71
CA ILE A 13 -7.53 0.81 1.15
C ILE A 13 -7.87 -0.59 1.66
N SER A 14 -8.25 -1.49 0.75
CA SER A 14 -8.75 -2.82 1.11
C SER A 14 -8.06 -3.91 0.28
N PRO A 15 -7.73 -5.08 0.89
CA PRO A 15 -7.14 -6.21 0.18
C PRO A 15 -8.16 -6.85 -0.76
N MET A 16 -7.68 -7.36 -1.90
CA MET A 16 -8.50 -8.17 -2.81
C MET A 16 -8.66 -9.60 -2.27
N GLY A 17 -9.85 -10.18 -2.45
CA GLY A 17 -10.13 -11.56 -2.02
C GLY A 17 -9.29 -12.63 -2.73
N CYS A 18 -8.80 -12.35 -3.94
CA CYS A 18 -7.88 -13.21 -4.68
C CYS A 18 -6.42 -13.10 -4.23
N GLN A 19 -6.11 -12.21 -3.26
CA GLN A 19 -4.78 -12.06 -2.65
C GLN A 19 -3.67 -11.57 -3.58
N THR A 20 -4.02 -10.92 -4.70
CA THR A 20 -3.05 -10.42 -5.70
C THR A 20 -2.84 -8.91 -5.65
N GLY A 21 -3.56 -8.19 -4.78
CA GLY A 21 -3.46 -6.73 -4.73
C GLY A 21 -4.42 -6.09 -3.74
N PHE A 22 -4.52 -4.77 -3.86
CA PHE A 22 -5.36 -3.90 -3.04
C PHE A 22 -6.16 -2.96 -3.94
N TYR A 23 -7.35 -2.58 -3.50
CA TYR A 23 -8.05 -1.42 -4.05
C TYR A 23 -7.77 -0.21 -3.15
N VAL A 24 -7.46 0.93 -3.76
CA VAL A 24 -7.37 2.23 -3.09
C VAL A 24 -8.43 3.14 -3.70
N SER A 25 -9.23 3.78 -2.85
CA SER A 25 -10.29 4.70 -3.27
C SER A 25 -10.00 6.12 -2.80
N PHE A 26 -10.07 7.08 -3.71
CA PHE A 26 -9.92 8.50 -3.43
C PHE A 26 -11.23 9.25 -3.68
N ILE A 27 -11.47 10.33 -2.95
CA ILE A 27 -12.60 11.23 -3.16
C ILE A 27 -12.13 12.56 -3.77
N ASN A 28 -12.80 13.01 -4.83
CA ASN A 28 -12.48 14.27 -5.52
C ASN A 28 -10.99 14.43 -5.89
N HIS A 29 -10.39 13.35 -6.39
CA HIS A 29 -8.99 13.32 -6.80
C HIS A 29 -8.83 12.42 -8.03
N ASP A 30 -8.33 13.00 -9.11
CA ASP A 30 -8.22 12.38 -10.44
C ASP A 30 -6.81 12.50 -11.04
N ASP A 31 -5.86 13.08 -10.30
CA ASP A 31 -4.46 13.18 -10.74
C ASP A 31 -3.74 11.84 -10.52
N TYR A 32 -3.52 11.11 -11.61
CA TYR A 32 -2.89 9.80 -11.58
C TYR A 32 -1.44 9.84 -11.09
N GLU A 33 -0.66 10.85 -11.48
CA GLU A 33 0.75 10.95 -11.09
C GLU A 33 0.87 11.26 -9.59
N ASP A 34 0.00 12.13 -9.06
CA ASP A 34 -0.08 12.38 -7.62
C ASP A 34 -0.46 11.11 -6.85
N VAL A 35 -1.41 10.31 -7.36
CA VAL A 35 -1.75 9.00 -6.78
C VAL A 35 -0.53 8.07 -6.73
N LEU A 36 0.27 7.99 -7.81
CA LEU A 36 1.49 7.18 -7.81
C LEU A 36 2.52 7.68 -6.78
N ASN A 37 2.68 8.99 -6.64
CA ASN A 37 3.57 9.59 -5.64
C ASN A 37 3.12 9.28 -4.21
N ILE A 38 1.81 9.38 -3.93
CA ILE A 38 1.22 9.02 -2.63
C ILE A 38 1.47 7.54 -2.31
N ILE A 39 1.27 6.65 -3.29
CA ILE A 39 1.52 5.21 -3.12
C ILE A 39 3.01 4.98 -2.85
N GLU A 40 3.92 5.55 -3.64
CA GLU A 40 5.36 5.40 -3.42
C GLU A 40 5.80 5.85 -2.01
N ALA A 41 5.37 7.03 -1.58
CA ALA A 41 5.68 7.54 -0.24
C ALA A 41 5.17 6.59 0.85
N THR A 42 3.94 6.09 0.69
CA THR A 42 3.33 5.12 1.61
C THR A 42 4.14 3.83 1.72
N ILE A 43 4.56 3.26 0.59
CA ILE A 43 5.31 2.00 0.58
C ILE A 43 6.73 2.20 1.16
N LYS A 44 7.35 3.37 0.94
CA LYS A 44 8.61 3.73 1.60
C LYS A 44 8.48 3.82 3.12
N ASP A 45 7.34 4.30 3.64
CA ASP A 45 7.09 4.27 5.09
C ASP A 45 7.00 2.84 5.63
N VAL A 46 6.39 1.92 4.87
CA VAL A 46 6.32 0.49 5.26
C VAL A 46 7.71 -0.10 5.41
N LEU A 47 8.65 0.20 4.50
CA LEU A 47 10.04 -0.27 4.60
C LEU A 47 10.74 0.23 5.87
N ASN A 48 10.41 1.43 6.32
CA ASN A 48 10.99 2.04 7.52
C ASN A 48 10.24 1.70 8.82
N ALA A 49 9.06 1.08 8.75
CA ALA A 49 8.26 0.73 9.92
C ALA A 49 8.99 -0.25 10.85
N THR A 50 8.87 -0.07 12.16
CA THR A 50 9.47 -0.97 13.16
C THR A 50 8.47 -1.97 13.74
N GLU A 51 7.19 -1.77 13.48
CA GLU A 51 6.09 -2.60 13.97
C GLU A 51 4.89 -2.53 13.01
N VAL A 52 3.94 -3.46 13.16
CA VAL A 52 2.64 -3.36 12.50
C VAL A 52 1.68 -2.58 13.42
N PRO A 53 1.15 -1.43 12.97
CA PRO A 53 0.23 -0.64 13.76
C PRO A 53 -1.02 -1.42 14.15
N ALA A 54 -1.56 -1.16 15.35
CA ALA A 54 -2.78 -1.77 15.86
C ALA A 54 -2.78 -3.32 15.88
N CYS A 55 -1.60 -3.96 15.84
CA CYS A 55 -1.44 -5.41 15.92
C CYS A 55 -1.63 -5.94 17.36
N ASN A 56 -2.85 -5.78 17.89
CA ASN A 56 -3.28 -6.28 19.20
C ASN A 56 -4.76 -6.69 19.17
N GLU A 57 -5.21 -7.46 20.16
CA GLU A 57 -6.55 -8.07 20.19
C GLU A 57 -7.69 -7.06 20.40
N VAL A 58 -7.39 -5.83 20.80
CA VAL A 58 -8.40 -4.78 21.03
C VAL A 58 -8.75 -4.07 19.72
N GLN A 59 -7.77 -3.91 18.83
CA GLN A 59 -7.88 -3.08 17.63
C GLN A 59 -7.90 -3.88 16.33
N CYS A 60 -7.52 -5.16 16.36
CA CYS A 60 -7.49 -6.02 15.19
C CYS A 60 -8.36 -7.27 15.39
N GLY A 61 -9.17 -7.59 14.38
CA GLY A 61 -10.01 -8.80 14.38
C GLY A 61 -9.21 -10.12 14.37
N TRP A 62 -7.92 -10.09 14.01
CA TRP A 62 -7.03 -11.25 14.09
C TRP A 62 -5.55 -10.85 14.28
N ALA A 63 -5.19 -10.41 15.48
CA ALA A 63 -3.84 -9.92 15.78
C ALA A 63 -2.71 -10.95 15.52
N ALA A 64 -2.98 -12.25 15.71
CA ALA A 64 -1.99 -13.30 15.51
C ALA A 64 -1.55 -13.50 14.04
N SER A 65 -2.29 -13.01 13.06
CA SER A 65 -2.01 -13.21 11.62
C SER A 65 -1.29 -11.99 11.01
N HIS A 66 -0.10 -11.66 11.54
CA HIS A 66 0.72 -10.56 11.02
C HIS A 66 2.18 -10.99 10.82
N SER A 67 2.83 -10.36 9.85
CA SER A 67 4.27 -10.42 9.64
C SER A 67 4.76 -9.08 9.11
N LEU A 68 5.53 -8.34 9.92
CA LEU A 68 6.16 -7.09 9.45
C LEU A 68 7.19 -7.39 8.36
N GLU A 69 7.98 -8.45 8.53
CA GLU A 69 9.01 -8.86 7.58
C GLU A 69 8.41 -9.17 6.21
N GLY A 70 7.35 -10.00 6.17
CA GLY A 70 6.67 -10.35 4.92
C GLY A 70 6.01 -9.14 4.25
N ALA A 71 5.45 -8.21 5.04
CA ALA A 71 4.92 -6.96 4.48
C ALA A 71 6.02 -6.10 3.85
N LYS A 72 7.20 -6.02 4.46
CA LYS A 72 8.36 -5.29 3.90
C LYS A 72 8.91 -5.95 2.65
N GLU A 73 8.96 -7.26 2.58
CA GLU A 73 9.40 -8.00 1.39
C GLU A 73 8.50 -7.68 0.18
N ILE A 74 7.18 -7.75 0.37
CA ILE A 74 6.21 -7.40 -0.67
C ILE A 74 6.32 -5.92 -1.05
N ALA A 75 6.47 -5.03 -0.07
CA ALA A 75 6.66 -3.59 -0.29
C ALA A 75 7.91 -3.30 -1.14
N GLN A 76 9.03 -3.95 -0.83
CA GLN A 76 10.27 -3.79 -1.57
C GLN A 76 10.12 -4.30 -3.01
N THR A 77 9.56 -5.50 -3.19
CA THR A 77 9.31 -6.08 -4.51
C THR A 77 8.42 -5.18 -5.38
N PHE A 78 7.42 -4.56 -4.78
CA PHE A 78 6.53 -3.62 -5.47
C PHE A 78 7.26 -2.34 -5.90
N LEU A 79 8.14 -1.79 -5.04
CA LEU A 79 8.95 -0.61 -5.34
C LEU A 79 10.05 -0.87 -6.38
N ASP A 80 10.65 -2.05 -6.40
CA ASP A 80 11.68 -2.41 -7.36
C ASP A 80 11.15 -2.35 -8.81
N LYS A 81 9.84 -2.56 -8.98
CA LYS A 81 9.12 -2.48 -10.26
C LYS A 81 8.44 -1.12 -10.49
N LYS A 82 8.80 -0.07 -9.75
CA LYS A 82 8.17 1.26 -9.88
C LYS A 82 8.10 1.78 -11.32
N ALA A 83 9.17 1.55 -12.09
CA ALA A 83 9.23 1.99 -13.48
C ALA A 83 8.13 1.37 -14.35
N GLU A 84 7.58 0.21 -13.96
CA GLU A 84 6.57 -0.56 -14.70
C GLU A 84 5.13 -0.24 -14.25
N TRP A 85 4.89 0.56 -13.20
CA TRP A 85 3.55 0.72 -12.60
C TRP A 85 2.47 1.24 -13.55
N HIS A 86 2.87 2.00 -14.57
CA HIS A 86 1.97 2.53 -15.60
C HIS A 86 1.66 1.52 -16.70
N ASP A 87 2.45 0.45 -16.81
CA ASP A 87 2.30 -0.59 -17.82
C ASP A 87 1.48 -1.77 -17.26
N ILE A 88 0.17 -1.67 -17.46
CA ILE A 88 -0.78 -2.67 -16.98
C ILE A 88 -0.72 -3.97 -17.79
N TYR A 89 -0.28 -3.90 -19.05
CA TYR A 89 -0.31 -5.03 -19.98
C TYR A 89 1.06 -5.67 -20.20
N GLY A 90 2.15 -5.04 -19.73
CA GLY A 90 3.52 -5.54 -19.91
C GLY A 90 4.06 -5.32 -21.33
N GLU A 91 3.59 -4.28 -22.02
CA GLU A 91 3.94 -3.99 -23.42
C GLU A 91 5.21 -3.14 -23.57
N ALA A 92 5.74 -2.57 -22.50
CA ALA A 92 6.88 -1.64 -22.54
C ALA A 92 8.28 -2.32 -22.53
N GLN A 93 8.39 -3.57 -23.03
CA GLN A 93 9.62 -4.36 -23.01
C GLN A 93 10.30 -4.52 -24.37
#